data_AF-A0A235IXE7-F1
#
_entry.id   AF-A0A235IXE7-F1
#
_cell.length_a   1.000
_cell.length_b   1.000
_cell.length_c   1.000
_cell.angle_alpha   90.00
_cell.angle_beta   90.00
_cell.angle_gamma   90.00
#
_symmetry.space_group_name_H-M   'P 1'
#
loop_
_entity.id
_entity.type
_entity.pdbx_description
1 polymer ?
#
loop_
_entity_poly.entity_id
_entity_poly.type
_entity_poly.pdbx_seq_one_letter_code
_entity_poly.pdbx_strand_id
1 'polypeptide(L)' 'MNAQLSLTEMNVAREILQDYDPAQHALNHLKKHNGKVETAFEDLWIEKNGQPLIQQSKSLWQVSAIVLMRSH' A
#
# COMPACT_ATOMS: atom_id res chain seq x y z
N MET A 1 -4.71 4.38 10.49
CA MET A 1 -6.08 3.81 10.35
C MET A 1 -5.85 2.35 9.97
N ASN A 2 -6.41 1.36 10.65
CA ASN A 2 -6.03 -0.04 10.41
C ASN A 2 -6.76 -0.64 9.21
N ALA A 3 -6.39 -0.19 8.00
CA ALA A 3 -6.96 -0.69 6.75
C ALA A 3 -6.39 -2.09 6.44
N GLN A 4 -7.27 -3.06 6.28
CA GLN A 4 -6.92 -4.43 5.96
C GLN A 4 -7.87 -4.98 4.91
N LEU A 5 -7.31 -5.55 3.85
CA LEU A 5 -8.07 -6.27 2.83
C LEU A 5 -8.21 -7.74 3.19
N SER A 6 -9.40 -8.29 2.97
CA SER A 6 -9.64 -9.72 3.03
C SER A 6 -9.03 -10.44 1.82
N LEU A 7 -8.86 -11.76 1.95
CA LEU A 7 -8.44 -12.60 0.83
C LEU A 7 -9.41 -12.50 -0.36
N THR A 8 -10.70 -12.41 -0.09
CA THR A 8 -11.74 -12.26 -1.11
C THR A 8 -11.56 -10.97 -1.90
N GLU A 9 -11.40 -9.84 -1.21
CA GLU A 9 -11.19 -8.53 -1.87
C GLU A 9 -9.90 -8.53 -2.70
N MET A 10 -8.82 -9.12 -2.20
CA MET A 10 -7.57 -9.23 -2.95
C MET A 10 -7.69 -10.12 -4.19
N ASN A 11 -8.47 -11.20 -4.14
CA ASN A 11 -8.69 -12.07 -5.29
C ASN A 11 -9.56 -11.38 -6.35
N VAL A 12 -10.62 -10.69 -5.93
CA VAL A 12 -11.45 -9.88 -6.85
C VAL A 12 -10.61 -8.80 -7.51
N ALA A 13 -9.78 -8.08 -6.74
CA ALA A 13 -8.87 -7.07 -7.29
C ALA A 13 -7.86 -7.68 -8.29
N ARG A 14 -7.37 -8.91 -8.02
CA ARG A 14 -6.45 -9.63 -8.91
C ARG A 14 -7.09 -9.96 -10.26
N GLU A 15 -8.35 -10.37 -10.27
CA GLU A 15 -9.09 -10.67 -11.50
C GLU A 15 -9.36 -9.39 -12.30
N ILE A 16 -9.80 -8.31 -11.65
CA ILE A 16 -10.09 -7.03 -12.30
C ILE A 16 -8.81 -6.41 -12.90
N LEU A 17 -7.68 -6.55 -12.21
CA LEU A 17 -6.40 -5.93 -12.57
C LEU A 17 -5.40 -6.95 -13.15
N GLN A 18 -5.90 -8.04 -13.75
CA GLN A 18 -5.08 -9.15 -14.22
C GLN A 18 -4.00 -8.73 -15.23
N ASP A 19 -4.30 -7.77 -16.09
CA ASP A 19 -3.40 -7.28 -17.15
C ASP A 19 -2.53 -6.09 -16.72
N TYR A 20 -2.55 -5.73 -15.44
CA TYR A 20 -1.77 -4.61 -14.90
C TYR A 20 -0.71 -5.11 -13.92
N ASP A 21 0.50 -5.37 -14.44
CA ASP A 21 1.64 -5.90 -13.67
C ASP A 21 1.92 -5.17 -12.33
N PRO A 22 1.89 -3.83 -12.26
CA PRO A 22 2.09 -3.13 -10.99
C PRO A 22 1.04 -3.48 -9.93
N ALA A 23 -0.21 -3.75 -10.33
CA ALA A 23 -1.23 -4.21 -9.39
C ALA A 23 -0.98 -5.63 -8.92
N GLN A 24 -0.52 -6.53 -9.80
CA GLN A 24 -0.15 -7.88 -9.40
C GLN A 24 0.97 -7.87 -8.35
N HIS A 25 1.97 -7.02 -8.56
CA HIS A 25 3.05 -6.79 -7.59
C HIS A 25 2.52 -6.26 -6.26
N ALA A 26 1.69 -5.23 -6.27
CA ALA A 26 1.10 -4.67 -5.05
C ALA A 26 0.22 -5.69 -4.30
N LEU A 27 -0.56 -6.50 -5.02
CA LEU A 27 -1.40 -7.56 -4.45
C LEU A 27 -0.59 -8.70 -3.84
N ASN A 28 0.62 -8.96 -4.34
CA ASN A 28 1.54 -9.92 -3.73
C ASN A 28 2.07 -9.43 -2.38
N HIS A 29 2.44 -8.14 -2.30
CA HIS A 29 2.82 -7.50 -1.04
C HIS A 29 1.67 -7.46 -0.04
N LEU A 30 0.45 -7.15 -0.48
CA LEU A 30 -0.74 -7.23 0.37
C LEU A 30 -0.96 -8.65 0.88
N LYS A 31 -0.88 -9.68 0.03
CA LYS A 31 -1.03 -11.08 0.45
C LYS A 31 0.03 -11.49 1.48
N LYS A 32 1.30 -11.10 1.28
CA LYS A 32 2.41 -11.34 2.23
C LYS A 32 2.11 -10.78 3.63
N HIS A 33 1.43 -9.64 3.70
CA HIS A 33 1.10 -8.95 4.95
C HIS A 33 -0.33 -9.19 5.43
N ASN A 34 -0.98 -10.27 4.99
CA ASN A 34 -2.36 -10.60 5.33
C ASN A 34 -3.34 -9.43 5.07
N GLY A 35 -3.12 -8.70 3.99
CA GLY A 35 -3.92 -7.56 3.54
C GLY A 35 -3.68 -6.26 4.30
N LYS A 36 -2.72 -6.19 5.22
CA LYS A 36 -2.40 -4.95 5.96
C LYS A 36 -1.82 -3.90 5.01
N VAL A 37 -2.62 -2.87 4.74
CA VAL A 37 -2.31 -1.88 3.69
C VAL A 37 -1.09 -1.04 4.05
N GLU A 38 -1.00 -0.56 5.30
CA GLU A 38 0.12 0.31 5.72
C GLU A 38 1.47 -0.44 5.61
N THR A 39 1.53 -1.71 6.01
CA THR A 39 2.77 -2.50 5.94
C THR A 39 3.14 -2.85 4.50
N ALA A 40 2.17 -3.27 3.67
CA ALA A 40 2.42 -3.55 2.26
C ALA A 40 2.87 -2.30 1.49
N PHE A 41 2.30 -1.14 1.82
CA PHE A 41 2.71 0.13 1.24
C PHE A 41 4.14 0.49 1.64
N GLU A 42 4.52 0.34 2.91
CA GLU A 42 5.87 0.64 3.38
C GLU A 42 6.93 -0.23 2.67
N ASP A 43 6.66 -1.53 2.51
CA ASP A 43 7.52 -2.45 1.74
C ASP A 43 7.71 -1.94 0.30
N LEU A 44 6.61 -1.61 -0.40
CA LEU A 44 6.64 -1.08 -1.76
C LEU A 44 7.37 0.28 -1.85
N TRP A 45 7.22 1.12 -0.85
CA TRP A 45 7.86 2.42 -0.80
C TRP A 45 9.38 2.29 -0.66
N ILE A 46 9.83 1.44 0.26
CA ILE A 46 11.25 1.15 0.47
C ILE A 46 11.84 0.50 -0.78
N GLU A 47 11.14 -0.44 -1.40
CA GLU A 47 11.57 -1.08 -2.65
C GLU A 47 11.82 -0.05 -3.76
N LYS A 48 10.94 0.94 -3.90
CA LYS A 48 11.04 1.97 -4.94
C LYS A 48 12.01 3.12 -4.62
N ASN A 49 12.09 3.54 -3.36
CA ASN A 49 12.78 4.78 -2.95
C ASN A 49 14.03 4.53 -2.10
N GLY A 50 14.32 3.29 -1.71
CA GLY A 50 15.50 2.91 -0.93
C GLY A 50 15.48 3.32 0.54
N GLN A 51 14.41 3.96 1.02
CA GLN A 51 14.31 4.47 2.39
C GLN A 51 12.87 4.41 2.89
N PRO A 52 12.64 4.24 4.21
CA PRO A 52 11.31 4.28 4.80
C PRO A 52 10.59 5.60 4.50
N LEU A 53 9.29 5.56 4.27
CA LEU A 53 8.47 6.77 4.13
C LEU A 53 8.42 7.52 5.48
N ILE A 54 8.42 6.75 6.58
CA ILE A 54 8.16 7.25 7.92
C ILE A 54 9.40 7.07 8.79
N GLN A 55 10.27 8.08 8.85
CA GLN A 55 11.33 8.17 9.86
C GLN A 55 10.81 8.65 11.25
N GLN A 56 9.59 9.18 11.30
CA GLN A 56 8.96 9.72 12.51
C GLN A 56 7.51 9.27 12.59
N SER A 57 7.20 8.23 13.37
CA SER A 57 5.92 7.83 14.00
C SER A 57 4.56 8.29 13.43
N LYS A 58 4.44 8.66 12.16
CA LYS A 58 3.24 9.18 11.51
C LYS A 58 2.67 8.10 10.62
N SER A 59 1.37 7.84 10.73
CA SER A 59 0.71 6.86 9.86
C SER A 59 0.76 7.30 8.39
N LEU A 60 0.71 6.34 7.47
CA LEU A 60 0.57 6.56 6.02
C LEU A 60 -0.48 7.64 5.70
N TRP A 61 -1.63 7.58 6.39
CA TRP A 61 -2.75 8.50 6.22
C TRP A 61 -2.44 9.94 6.62
N GLN A 62 -1.58 10.13 7.63
CA GLN A 62 -1.12 11.47 8.00
C GLN A 62 -0.19 12.04 6.94
N VAL A 63 0.66 11.20 6.34
CA VAL A 63 1.54 11.63 5.25
C VAL A 63 0.73 11.97 4.00
N SER A 64 -0.23 11.12 3.61
CA SER A 64 -1.08 11.38 2.44
C SER A 64 -1.99 12.60 2.65
N ALA A 65 -2.51 12.83 3.87
CA ALA A 65 -3.21 14.07 4.20
C ALA A 65 -2.32 15.31 4.01
N ILE A 66 -1.05 15.27 4.47
CA ILE A 66 -0.10 16.37 4.29
C ILE A 66 0.17 16.62 2.81
N VAL A 67 0.42 15.57 2.01
CA VAL A 67 0.72 15.71 0.58
C VAL A 67 -0.48 16.27 -0.20
N LEU A 68 -1.68 15.77 0.09
CA LEU A 68 -2.91 16.23 -0.57
C LEU A 68 -3.26 17.67 -0.15
N MET A 69 -3.08 18.05 1.11
CA MET A 69 -3.34 19.41 1.59
C MET A 69 -2.31 20.43 1.10
N ARG A 70 -1.09 20.03 0.75
CA ARG A 70 -0.04 20.91 0.19
C ARG A 70 -0.13 21.10 -1.32
N SER A 71 -1.05 20.41 -1.99
CA SER A 71 -1.28 20.53 -3.44
C SER A 71 -2.40 21.53 -3.79
N HIS A 72 -2.83 22.33 -2.80
CA HIS A 72 -3.74 23.48 -2.93
C HIS A 72 -3.03 24.74 -2.44
#